data_AF-B4HDG3-F1
#
_entry.id   AF-B4HDG3-F1
#
_cell.length_a   1.000
_cell.length_b   1.000
_cell.length_c   1.000
_cell.angle_alpha   90.00
_cell.angle_beta   90.00
_cell.angle_gamma   90.00
#
_symmetry.space_group_name_H-M   'P 1'
#
loop_
_entity.id
_entity.type
_entity.pdbx_description
1 polymer ?
#
loop_
_entity_poly.entity_id
_entity_poly.type
_entity_poly.pdbx_seq_one_letter_code
_entity_poly.pdbx_strand_id
1 'polypeptide(L)'
;MSQRLGVAPTSCHGWIIGEHGDSSVPVWSGVNIAGVRLRELNPILGTGEDPEKWNELHKQVVDSAYEVIKLKGYTSWAIGLSTASLASAILRNTSSVAAVSTSVLGEHGIDKDVFLSLPCILNANGVTSVVKQILTATEIEQLQKSATIMADVQAGLKF
;
A
#
# COMPACT_ATOMS: atom_id res chain seq x y z
N MET A 1 13.50 1.16 -0.88
CA MET A 1 13.68 2.63 -0.95
C MET A 1 14.84 3.07 -0.06
N SER A 2 14.72 2.99 1.27
CA SER A 2 15.78 3.33 2.23
C SER A 2 17.17 2.82 1.83
N GLN A 3 17.31 1.53 1.55
CA GLN A 3 18.59 0.93 1.14
C GLN A 3 19.16 1.50 -0.17
N ARG A 4 18.31 1.80 -1.16
CA ARG A 4 18.75 2.38 -2.45
C ARG A 4 19.26 3.82 -2.29
N LEU A 5 18.68 4.57 -1.34
CA LEU A 5 18.96 6.00 -1.15
C LEU A 5 19.93 6.28 0.02
N GLY A 6 20.27 5.27 0.83
CA GLY A 6 21.10 5.46 2.02
C GLY A 6 20.44 6.31 3.12
N VAL A 7 19.10 6.38 3.14
CA VAL A 7 18.31 7.20 4.07
C VAL A 7 17.50 6.29 4.99
N ALA A 8 17.31 6.67 6.26
CA ALA A 8 16.51 5.89 7.20
C ALA A 8 15.07 5.66 6.69
N PRO A 9 14.45 4.47 6.91
CA PRO A 9 13.07 4.20 6.46
C PRO A 9 12.05 5.20 7.00
N THR A 10 12.26 5.72 8.21
CA THR A 10 11.42 6.76 8.84
C THR A 10 11.43 8.09 8.10
N SER A 11 12.39 8.30 7.21
CA SER A 11 12.55 9.49 6.36
C SER A 11 12.29 9.20 4.88
N CYS A 12 11.85 7.98 4.55
CA CYS A 12 11.44 7.56 3.22
C CYS A 12 9.93 7.33 3.21
N HIS A 13 9.19 8.18 2.50
CA HIS A 13 7.74 8.10 2.47
C HIS A 13 7.26 7.53 1.14
N GLY A 14 6.44 6.50 1.20
CA GLY A 14 5.82 5.85 0.05
C GLY A 14 4.64 4.99 0.52
N TRP A 15 3.66 4.82 -0.35
CA TRP A 15 2.43 4.09 -0.04
C TRP A 15 2.24 2.94 -1.02
N ILE A 16 1.85 1.79 -0.48
CA ILE A 16 1.30 0.68 -1.26
C ILE A 16 -0.15 0.53 -0.81
N ILE A 17 -1.06 0.59 -1.76
CA ILE A 17 -2.52 0.54 -1.55
C ILE A 17 -3.12 -0.64 -2.33
N GLY A 18 -4.43 -0.85 -2.23
CA GLY A 18 -5.12 -1.93 -2.93
C GLY A 18 -5.08 -3.26 -2.18
N GLU A 19 -5.07 -4.36 -2.92
CA GLU A 19 -4.97 -5.71 -2.36
C GLU A 19 -3.66 -5.88 -1.57
N HIS A 20 -3.72 -6.58 -0.44
CA HIS A 20 -2.50 -7.13 0.15
C HIS A 20 -2.06 -8.38 -0.63
N GLY A 21 -1.34 -8.18 -1.73
CA GLY A 21 -0.92 -9.26 -2.60
C GLY A 21 -0.43 -8.79 -3.96
N ASP A 22 -0.66 -9.63 -4.96
CA ASP A 22 -0.10 -9.50 -6.30
C ASP A 22 -0.66 -8.26 -7.04
N SER A 23 -1.90 -7.84 -6.76
CA SER A 23 -2.50 -6.64 -7.36
C SER A 23 -2.33 -5.37 -6.51
N SER A 24 -1.42 -5.37 -5.53
CA SER A 24 -1.07 -4.17 -4.77
C SER A 24 -0.53 -3.05 -5.68
N VAL A 25 -0.79 -1.80 -5.29
CA VAL A 25 -0.55 -0.61 -6.13
C VAL A 25 0.50 0.29 -5.47
N PRO A 26 1.70 0.45 -6.06
CA PRO A 26 2.70 1.40 -5.58
C PRO A 26 2.34 2.82 -6.01
N VAL A 27 2.11 3.73 -5.05
CA VAL A 27 1.73 5.13 -5.33
C VAL A 27 2.98 5.98 -5.56
N TRP A 28 3.61 5.83 -6.72
CA TRP A 28 4.82 6.56 -7.12
C TRP A 28 4.64 8.08 -7.11
N SER A 29 3.44 8.57 -7.41
CA SER A 29 3.11 10.01 -7.34
C SER A 29 3.29 10.62 -5.95
N GLY A 30 3.17 9.82 -4.89
CA GLY A 30 3.33 10.24 -3.51
C GLY A 30 4.71 9.96 -2.89
N VAL A 31 5.60 9.26 -3.60
CA VAL A 31 6.92 8.87 -3.06
C VAL A 31 7.80 10.09 -2.88
N ASN A 32 8.30 10.31 -1.66
CA ASN A 32 9.11 11.48 -1.33
C ASN A 32 10.10 11.24 -0.19
N ILE A 33 11.11 12.11 -0.12
CA ILE A 33 12.01 12.27 1.03
C ILE A 33 11.96 13.73 1.46
N ALA A 34 11.68 13.98 2.74
CA ALA A 34 11.57 15.32 3.30
C ALA A 34 10.65 16.25 2.46
N GLY A 35 9.59 15.69 1.86
CA GLY A 35 8.64 16.42 1.02
C GLY A 35 9.06 16.58 -0.45
N VAL A 36 10.30 16.27 -0.83
CA VAL A 36 10.76 16.31 -2.22
C VAL A 36 10.28 15.06 -2.94
N ARG A 37 9.39 15.23 -3.94
CA ARG A 37 8.80 14.12 -4.69
C ARG A 37 9.82 13.53 -5.66
N LEU A 38 10.05 12.22 -5.57
CA LEU A 38 11.01 11.56 -6.46
C LEU A 38 10.57 11.62 -7.94
N ARG A 39 9.25 11.64 -8.19
CA ARG A 39 8.70 11.76 -9.54
C ARG A 39 8.94 13.13 -10.18
N GLU A 40 9.22 14.17 -9.41
CA GLU A 40 9.63 15.48 -9.96
C GLU A 40 11.10 15.47 -10.42
N LEU A 41 11.93 14.61 -9.81
CA LEU A 41 13.33 14.42 -10.19
C LEU A 41 13.47 13.41 -11.35
N ASN A 42 12.64 12.37 -11.34
CA ASN A 42 12.56 11.35 -12.37
C ASN A 42 11.09 11.17 -12.80
N PRO A 43 10.62 11.86 -13.85
CA PRO A 43 9.21 11.80 -14.29
C PRO A 43 8.72 10.40 -14.68
N ILE A 44 9.65 9.53 -15.10
CA ILE A 44 9.38 8.14 -15.50
C ILE A 44 9.61 7.15 -14.35
N LEU A 45 9.78 7.62 -13.11
CA LEU A 45 9.94 6.78 -11.91
C LEU A 45 8.86 5.69 -11.85
N GLY A 46 9.30 4.43 -11.72
CA GLY A 46 8.39 3.30 -11.55
C GLY A 46 7.72 2.82 -12.85
N THR A 47 8.02 3.42 -14.00
CA THR A 47 7.64 2.86 -15.32
C THR A 47 8.65 1.80 -15.77
N GLY A 48 8.34 1.07 -16.84
CA GLY A 48 9.29 0.12 -17.45
C GLY A 48 10.47 0.78 -18.16
N GLU A 49 10.39 2.08 -18.43
CA GLU A 49 11.44 2.87 -19.10
C GLU A 49 12.42 3.49 -18.10
N ASP A 50 12.14 3.40 -16.80
CA ASP A 50 12.96 3.92 -15.73
C ASP A 50 14.36 3.24 -15.71
N PRO A 51 15.45 3.98 -16.00
CA PRO A 51 16.78 3.39 -16.04
C PRO A 51 17.25 2.90 -14.66
N GLU A 52 16.73 3.48 -13.57
CA GLU A 52 17.02 3.06 -12.20
C GLU A 52 16.12 1.90 -11.74
N LYS A 53 15.16 1.50 -12.59
CA LYS A 53 14.27 0.37 -12.39
C LYS A 53 13.59 0.38 -11.02
N TRP A 54 12.96 1.50 -10.66
CA TRP A 54 12.22 1.59 -9.40
C TRP A 54 11.00 0.67 -9.37
N ASN A 55 10.46 0.32 -10.53
CA ASN A 55 9.41 -0.70 -10.65
C ASN A 55 9.83 -2.07 -10.06
N GLU A 56 11.10 -2.46 -10.18
CA GLU A 56 11.63 -3.69 -9.57
C GLU A 56 11.52 -3.66 -8.04
N LEU A 57 11.51 -2.49 -7.40
CA LEU A 57 11.35 -2.37 -5.95
C LEU A 57 9.94 -2.80 -5.50
N HIS A 58 8.90 -2.42 -6.24
CA HIS A 58 7.54 -2.89 -5.93
C HIS A 58 7.40 -4.39 -6.17
N LYS A 59 8.00 -4.89 -7.25
CA LYS A 59 8.07 -6.34 -7.50
C LYS A 59 8.73 -7.10 -6.34
N GLN A 60 9.84 -6.59 -5.81
CA GLN A 60 10.48 -7.17 -4.61
C GLN A 60 9.56 -7.15 -3.38
N VAL A 61 8.70 -6.14 -3.22
CA VAL A 61 7.72 -6.13 -2.12
C VAL A 61 6.74 -7.29 -2.25
N VAL A 62 6.17 -7.49 -3.44
CA VAL A 62 5.25 -8.61 -3.71
C VAL A 62 5.96 -9.95 -3.53
N ASP A 63 7.14 -10.10 -4.15
CA ASP A 63 7.91 -11.35 -4.15
C ASP A 63 8.46 -11.71 -2.75
N SER A 64 8.66 -10.72 -1.86
CA SER A 64 9.27 -10.94 -0.55
C SER A 64 8.51 -11.93 0.33
N ALA A 65 7.17 -11.93 0.26
CA ALA A 65 6.36 -12.88 1.03
C ALA A 65 6.62 -14.32 0.55
N TYR A 66 6.64 -14.53 -0.76
CA TYR A 66 6.91 -15.83 -1.37
C TYR A 66 8.34 -16.30 -1.10
N GLU A 67 9.33 -15.40 -1.15
CA GLU A 67 10.72 -15.73 -0.83
C GLU A 67 10.88 -16.17 0.63
N VAL A 68 10.30 -15.43 1.58
CA VAL A 68 10.36 -15.80 3.00
C VAL A 68 9.65 -17.12 3.26
N ILE A 69 8.49 -17.35 2.64
CA ILE A 69 7.77 -18.64 2.75
C ILE A 69 8.62 -19.77 2.17
N LYS A 70 9.27 -19.56 1.03
CA LYS A 70 10.16 -20.57 0.42
C LYS A 70 11.34 -20.92 1.34
N LEU A 71 11.90 -19.94 2.04
CA LEU A 71 13.09 -20.12 2.89
C LEU A 71 12.77 -20.64 4.30
N LYS A 72 11.69 -20.14 4.93
CA LYS A 72 11.34 -20.41 6.34
C LYS A 72 10.03 -21.21 6.51
N GLY A 73 9.24 -21.35 5.47
CA GLY A 73 7.93 -22.00 5.48
C GLY A 73 6.75 -21.07 5.77
N TYR A 74 6.99 -19.91 6.38
CA TYR A 74 5.95 -18.94 6.77
C TYR A 74 6.53 -17.56 7.11
N THR A 75 5.68 -16.52 7.04
CA THR A 75 6.00 -15.17 7.55
C THR A 75 5.49 -15.02 9.00
N SER A 76 6.17 -14.22 9.82
CA SER A 76 5.81 -14.10 11.25
C SER A 76 6.22 -12.76 11.86
N TRP A 77 7.51 -12.45 11.83
CA TRP A 77 8.05 -11.30 12.56
C TRP A 77 7.58 -9.95 12.01
N ALA A 78 7.70 -9.74 10.70
CA ALA A 78 7.32 -8.46 10.06
C ALA A 78 5.83 -8.16 10.21
N ILE A 79 4.96 -9.17 10.00
CA ILE A 79 3.53 -9.02 10.20
C ILE A 79 3.19 -8.79 11.68
N GLY A 80 3.86 -9.49 12.62
CA GLY A 80 3.68 -9.25 14.06
C GLY A 80 4.02 -7.82 14.49
N LEU A 81 5.12 -7.26 13.97
CA LEU A 81 5.49 -5.85 14.18
C LEU A 81 4.46 -4.88 13.58
N SER A 82 3.97 -5.18 12.36
CA SER A 82 2.93 -4.38 11.70
C SER A 82 1.64 -4.39 12.53
N THR A 83 1.15 -5.56 12.95
CA THR A 83 -0.03 -5.70 13.81
C THR A 83 0.14 -4.98 15.14
N ALA A 84 1.31 -5.08 15.78
CA ALA A 84 1.60 -4.37 17.02
C ALA A 84 1.59 -2.84 16.84
N SER A 85 2.08 -2.34 15.70
CA SER A 85 2.02 -0.90 15.35
C SER A 85 0.58 -0.42 15.21
N LEU A 86 -0.27 -1.18 14.50
CA LEU A 86 -1.70 -0.87 14.35
C LEU A 86 -2.43 -0.91 15.70
N ALA A 87 -2.18 -1.94 16.51
CA ALA A 87 -2.74 -2.05 17.85
C ALA A 87 -2.29 -0.87 18.73
N SER A 88 -1.02 -0.47 18.66
CA SER A 88 -0.51 0.69 19.40
C SER A 88 -1.22 1.99 18.98
N ALA A 89 -1.48 2.20 17.68
CA ALA A 89 -2.20 3.36 17.19
C ALA A 89 -3.63 3.44 17.76
N ILE A 90 -4.34 2.31 17.77
CA ILE A 90 -5.70 2.20 18.28
C ILE A 90 -5.71 2.38 19.80
N LEU A 91 -4.94 1.57 20.53
CA LEU A 91 -4.93 1.55 22.00
C LEU A 91 -4.45 2.87 22.62
N ARG A 92 -3.54 3.58 21.94
CA ARG A 92 -3.04 4.88 22.39
C ARG A 92 -3.78 6.07 21.78
N ASN A 93 -4.84 5.83 21.00
CA ASN A 93 -5.66 6.86 20.37
C ASN A 93 -4.84 7.90 19.58
N THR A 94 -3.81 7.47 18.85
CA THR A 94 -2.82 8.40 18.26
C THR A 94 -3.31 9.14 17.02
N SER A 95 -4.42 8.71 16.42
CA SER A 95 -4.91 9.22 15.13
C SER A 95 -3.83 9.16 14.03
N SER A 96 -3.06 8.07 14.01
CA SER A 96 -1.99 7.87 13.02
C SER A 96 -2.54 7.33 11.71
N VAL A 97 -1.89 7.66 10.59
CA VAL A 97 -2.28 7.16 9.27
C VAL A 97 -1.55 5.85 8.98
N ALA A 98 -2.29 4.82 8.57
CA ALA A 98 -1.74 3.55 8.09
C ALA A 98 -2.55 3.01 6.90
N ALA A 99 -1.89 2.30 5.98
CA ALA A 99 -2.58 1.59 4.90
C ALA A 99 -3.20 0.32 5.48
N VAL A 100 -4.53 0.32 5.62
CA VAL A 100 -5.28 -0.82 6.16
C VAL A 100 -6.54 -1.06 5.35
N SER A 101 -6.98 -2.32 5.34
CA SER A 101 -8.17 -2.74 4.62
C SER A 101 -9.42 -2.08 5.19
N THR A 102 -10.14 -1.32 4.35
CA THR A 102 -11.40 -0.65 4.66
C THR A 102 -12.33 -0.75 3.45
N SER A 103 -13.63 -0.48 3.61
CA SER A 103 -14.54 -0.36 2.46
C SER A 103 -14.06 0.79 1.57
N VAL A 104 -13.93 0.52 0.27
CA VAL A 104 -13.49 1.49 -0.74
C VAL A 104 -14.63 1.92 -1.67
N LEU A 105 -15.87 1.59 -1.31
CA LEU A 105 -17.05 1.98 -2.07
C LEU A 105 -17.14 3.51 -2.19
N GLY A 106 -17.21 4.00 -3.43
CA GLY A 106 -17.23 5.43 -3.75
C GLY A 106 -15.85 6.08 -3.84
N GLU A 107 -14.76 5.39 -3.45
CA GLU A 107 -13.41 5.92 -3.57
C GLU A 107 -12.83 5.63 -4.95
N HIS A 108 -12.17 6.64 -5.54
CA HIS A 108 -11.49 6.51 -6.84
C HIS A 108 -12.34 5.89 -7.97
N GLY A 109 -13.66 6.08 -7.94
CA GLY A 109 -14.60 5.55 -8.94
C GLY A 109 -14.92 4.06 -8.78
N ILE A 110 -14.63 3.47 -7.62
CA ILE A 110 -14.99 2.09 -7.29
C ILE A 110 -16.45 2.05 -6.83
N ASP A 111 -17.27 1.28 -7.51
CA ASP A 111 -18.72 1.12 -7.25
C ASP A 111 -19.07 -0.23 -6.61
N LYS A 112 -18.10 -1.13 -6.48
CA LYS A 112 -18.25 -2.43 -5.83
C LYS A 112 -17.97 -2.32 -4.33
N ASP A 113 -18.80 -2.98 -3.53
CA ASP A 113 -18.58 -3.08 -2.08
C ASP A 113 -17.47 -4.09 -1.79
N VAL A 114 -16.23 -3.62 -1.87
CA VAL A 114 -15.03 -4.41 -1.62
C VAL A 114 -14.16 -3.72 -0.57
N PHE A 115 -13.27 -4.50 0.03
CA PHE A 115 -12.34 -4.03 1.04
C PHE A 115 -10.91 -4.10 0.50
N LEU A 116 -10.24 -2.95 0.47
CA LEU A 116 -8.86 -2.80 0.02
C LEU A 116 -8.11 -1.87 0.97
N SER A 117 -6.78 -1.91 0.92
CA SER A 117 -5.95 -1.02 1.73
C SER A 117 -5.94 0.39 1.15
N LEU A 118 -6.39 1.37 1.93
CA LEU A 118 -6.19 2.80 1.70
C LEU A 118 -5.57 3.42 2.96
N PRO A 119 -4.91 4.60 2.87
CA PRO A 119 -4.40 5.26 4.05
C PRO A 119 -5.56 5.73 4.93
N CYS A 120 -5.70 5.14 6.11
CA CYS A 120 -6.78 5.41 7.06
C CYS A 120 -6.21 6.07 8.32
N ILE A 121 -6.96 7.02 8.87
CA ILE A 121 -6.71 7.53 10.22
C ILE A 121 -7.23 6.50 11.22
N LEU A 122 -6.31 6.01 12.07
CA LEU A 122 -6.59 4.99 13.09
C LEU A 122 -6.46 5.56 14.49
N ASN A 123 -7.49 5.34 15.30
CA ASN A 123 -7.51 5.73 16.70
C ASN A 123 -8.35 4.75 17.54
N ALA A 124 -8.73 5.12 18.77
CA ALA A 124 -9.46 4.22 19.67
C ALA A 124 -10.82 3.72 19.11
N ASN A 125 -11.39 4.41 18.12
CA ASN A 125 -12.64 4.05 17.45
C ASN A 125 -12.42 3.21 16.17
N GLY A 126 -11.18 2.77 15.90
CA GLY A 126 -10.81 2.08 14.66
C GLY A 126 -10.53 3.06 13.52
N VAL A 127 -11.05 2.78 12.33
CA VAL A 127 -10.93 3.65 11.15
C VAL A 127 -11.90 4.82 11.28
N THR A 128 -11.39 6.03 11.44
CA THR A 128 -12.24 7.23 11.54
C THR A 128 -12.41 7.98 10.24
N SER A 129 -11.42 7.90 9.35
CA SER A 129 -11.44 8.59 8.06
C SER A 129 -10.46 7.93 7.08
N VAL A 130 -10.77 8.02 5.79
CA VAL A 130 -9.88 7.61 4.71
C VAL A 130 -9.22 8.87 4.12
N VAL A 131 -7.91 8.84 3.92
CA VAL A 131 -7.18 9.92 3.27
C VAL A 131 -7.30 9.73 1.76
N LYS A 132 -8.03 10.63 1.11
CA LYS A 132 -8.19 10.63 -0.35
C LYS A 132 -6.93 11.12 -1.04
N GLN A 133 -6.09 10.18 -1.47
CA GLN A 133 -4.85 10.49 -2.18
C GLN A 133 -5.14 11.09 -3.56
N ILE A 134 -4.25 11.95 -4.06
CA ILE A 134 -4.31 12.42 -5.44
C ILE A 134 -3.52 11.42 -6.30
N LEU A 135 -4.24 10.45 -6.85
CA LEU A 135 -3.66 9.39 -7.68
C LEU A 135 -3.62 9.81 -9.15
N THR A 136 -2.62 9.31 -9.87
CA THR A 136 -2.57 9.41 -11.35
C THR A 136 -3.52 8.44 -12.02
N ALA A 137 -3.84 8.66 -13.29
CA ALA A 137 -4.75 7.80 -14.05
C ALA A 137 -4.34 6.32 -14.00
N THR A 138 -3.04 6.03 -14.15
CA THR A 138 -2.50 4.66 -14.07
C THR A 138 -2.65 4.06 -12.66
N GLU A 139 -2.42 4.83 -11.60
CA GLU A 139 -2.59 4.36 -10.21
C GLU A 139 -4.07 4.09 -9.89
N ILE A 140 -4.98 4.92 -10.42
CA ILE A 140 -6.44 4.70 -10.32
C ILE A 140 -6.85 3.43 -11.06
N GLU A 141 -6.39 3.24 -12.30
CA GLU A 141 -6.69 2.05 -13.10
C GLU A 141 -6.21 0.77 -12.40
N GLN A 142 -4.99 0.78 -11.85
CA GLN A 142 -4.45 -0.34 -11.08
C GLN A 142 -5.29 -0.64 -9.82
N LEU A 143 -5.71 0.41 -9.10
CA LEU A 143 -6.54 0.25 -7.90
C LEU A 143 -7.94 -0.30 -8.25
N GLN A 144 -8.56 0.18 -9.33
CA GLN A 144 -9.85 -0.32 -9.83
C GLN A 144 -9.75 -1.77 -10.31
N LYS A 145 -8.63 -2.14 -10.94
CA LYS A 145 -8.35 -3.53 -11.31
C LYS A 145 -8.25 -4.42 -10.08
N SER A 146 -7.51 -3.98 -9.05
CA SER A 146 -7.40 -4.67 -7.76
C SER A 146 -8.78 -4.86 -7.10
N ALA A 147 -9.63 -3.83 -7.13
CA ALA A 147 -11.01 -3.89 -6.64
C ALA A 147 -11.87 -4.91 -7.40
N THR A 148 -11.72 -5.00 -8.72
CA THR A 148 -12.44 -5.99 -9.53
C THR A 148 -12.02 -7.42 -9.20
N ILE A 149 -10.72 -7.68 -9.07
CA ILE A 149 -10.20 -8.99 -8.65
C ILE A 149 -10.80 -9.41 -7.30
N MET A 150 -10.81 -8.49 -6.33
CA MET A 150 -11.37 -8.78 -5.01
C MET A 150 -12.88 -8.99 -5.04
N ALA A 151 -13.62 -8.23 -5.86
CA ALA A 151 -15.06 -8.42 -6.01
C ALA A 151 -15.39 -9.81 -6.57
N ASP A 152 -14.64 -10.27 -7.57
CA ASP A 152 -14.86 -11.58 -8.20
C ASP A 152 -14.62 -12.72 -7.20
N VAL A 153 -13.59 -12.60 -6.36
CA VAL A 153 -13.32 -13.55 -5.27
C VAL A 153 -14.43 -13.51 -4.22
N GLN A 154 -14.86 -12.31 -3.80
CA GLN A 154 -15.91 -12.14 -2.79
C GLN A 154 -17.27 -12.66 -3.26
N ALA A 155 -17.60 -12.53 -4.55
CA ALA A 155 -18.85 -13.05 -5.12
C ALA A 155 -18.96 -14.58 -5.03
N GLY A 156 -17.85 -15.29 -4.88
CA GLY A 156 -17.82 -16.74 -4.69
C GLY A 156 -18.05 -17.20 -3.24
N LEU A 157 -18.09 -16.28 -2.26
CA LEU A 157 -18.25 -16.62 -0.85
C LEU A 157 -19.67 -17.10 -0.54
N LYS A 158 -19.76 -18.16 0.27
CA LYS A 158 -21.02 -18.67 0.84
C LYS A 158 -20.93 -18.54 2.35
N PHE A 159 -21.86 -17.77 2.93
CA PHE A 159 -21.95 -17.51 4.36
C PHE A 159 -23.00 -18.40 5.02
#